data_AF-A0A3S4SSD2-F1
#
_entry.id   AF-A0A3S4SSD2-F1
#
_cell.length_a   1.000
_cell.length_b   1.000
_cell.length_c   1.000
_cell.angle_alpha   90.00
_cell.angle_beta   90.00
_cell.angle_gamma   90.00
#
_symmetry.space_group_name_H-M   'P 1'
#
loop_
_entity.id
_entity.type
_entity.pdbx_description
1 polymer ?
#
loop_
_entity_poly.entity_id
_entity_poly.type
_entity_poly.pdbx_seq_one_letter_code
_entity_poly.pdbx_strand_id
1 'polypeptide(L)'
;MRGLPAFITGRAHRGRDRSGGSRRRGALLVAALLVVAVLIPAGRPPATAQDWVGLNLRVVYLATGDTNEISATAFVGSNPTSTFAYECYESGKEDEGPFAEGKVTVKNREETRLDFPSRSDVNDYCRFRIVDEKDVHVPGFTFEYMEPPIATKYLTSDPSIISRLYLWYDVVWGDFTVSKVVSGDDLESVRDKTYRVGYSCTTDGGAVMDGVVEVKAGESVKTTVVESDCVITEEDASVQGAALTTSYSVNGGASTSEPPTVRATRGDGGNPTVTVNNHYAELRGDFAVVKTVTGADAGDREFVFTYTCTDPDETSGSMRVRADGQPVNAGFSLPKDTTCTIVEQREGTEIEGYTLSELGQATVTITAGATARAEIENTYTPVPAPEPSPEPTATATTEAPSPEPSPTATQAPSPEPNPEPTATATTEAPSPEPSPEPTATATTEAPSPEPNPSATTQAPNPEPIPSATTQAPAPAPSPSADGNATAPSSAPAPAGSASAGAPSAGSGSAKDRPALARTGTSPVVPALLGSGTVLVGLALLRAHSRRRN
;
A
#
# COMPACT_ATOMS: atom_id res chain seq x y z
N MET A 1 -50.26 30.78 25.28
CA MET A 1 -50.22 31.89 24.30
C MET A 1 -49.72 31.29 22.99
N ARG A 2 -50.58 31.15 21.95
CA ARG A 2 -50.54 31.92 20.67
C ARG A 2 -49.13 32.02 20.05
N GLY A 3 -48.87 31.56 18.81
CA GLY A 3 -49.79 30.99 17.80
C GLY A 3 -49.10 30.14 16.71
N LEU A 4 -49.91 29.46 15.90
CA LEU A 4 -49.56 28.36 14.98
C LEU A 4 -49.13 28.79 13.56
N PRO A 5 -48.57 27.86 12.73
CA PRO A 5 -48.18 28.07 11.34
C PRO A 5 -49.29 27.71 10.32
N ALA A 6 -48.97 27.75 9.02
CA ALA A 6 -49.84 27.26 7.94
C ALA A 6 -49.12 26.30 6.97
N PHE A 7 -49.79 25.17 6.68
CA PHE A 7 -49.48 24.16 5.66
C PHE A 7 -50.33 24.40 4.39
N ILE A 8 -50.05 23.63 3.31
CA ILE A 8 -50.96 23.00 2.32
C ILE A 8 -50.10 22.70 1.06
N THR A 9 -49.74 21.48 0.65
CA THR A 9 -50.45 20.22 0.29
C THR A 9 -51.22 20.23 -1.05
N GLY A 10 -50.96 19.20 -1.89
CA GLY A 10 -51.67 18.94 -3.15
C GLY A 10 -51.06 17.72 -3.87
N ARG A 11 -51.88 16.70 -4.22
CA ARG A 11 -51.41 15.33 -4.55
C ARG A 11 -52.21 14.72 -5.71
N ALA A 12 -51.49 14.14 -6.68
CA ALA A 12 -51.84 13.05 -7.63
C ALA A 12 -53.21 12.99 -8.35
N HIS A 13 -53.24 12.49 -9.59
CA HIS A 13 -54.13 11.36 -9.97
C HIS A 13 -53.73 10.64 -11.28
N ARG A 14 -54.10 9.34 -11.37
CA ARG A 14 -54.05 8.47 -12.57
C ARG A 14 -55.41 8.43 -13.29
N GLY A 15 -55.38 8.18 -14.61
CA GLY A 15 -56.52 7.74 -15.45
C GLY A 15 -56.27 8.13 -16.91
N ARG A 16 -56.13 7.28 -17.95
CA ARG A 16 -56.70 5.98 -18.37
C ARG A 16 -57.88 6.10 -19.36
N ASP A 17 -57.59 5.69 -20.60
CA ASP A 17 -58.47 5.10 -21.64
C ASP A 17 -59.53 5.93 -22.42
N ARG A 18 -59.63 5.54 -23.71
CA ARG A 18 -60.83 5.41 -24.59
C ARG A 18 -61.36 6.56 -25.46
N SER A 19 -60.95 6.46 -26.73
CA SER A 19 -61.80 6.18 -27.92
C SER A 19 -62.92 7.15 -28.37
N GLY A 20 -62.80 7.59 -29.62
CA GLY A 20 -63.81 7.29 -30.65
C GLY A 20 -64.94 8.30 -30.88
N GLY A 21 -64.80 9.14 -31.92
CA GLY A 21 -65.86 10.03 -32.41
C GLY A 21 -65.94 10.04 -33.94
N SER A 22 -66.90 9.29 -34.50
CA SER A 22 -67.15 9.16 -35.94
C SER A 22 -68.26 10.11 -36.40
N ARG A 23 -68.13 10.72 -37.60
CA ARG A 23 -69.14 10.58 -38.68
C ARG A 23 -68.72 11.16 -40.03
N ARG A 24 -69.23 10.53 -41.10
CA ARG A 24 -68.97 10.78 -42.53
C ARG A 24 -69.95 11.77 -43.16
N ARG A 25 -69.54 12.39 -44.28
CA ARG A 25 -70.27 12.68 -45.55
C ARG A 25 -69.21 13.23 -46.53
N GLY A 26 -69.19 12.99 -47.85
CA GLY A 26 -69.94 12.09 -48.74
C GLY A 26 -68.99 11.60 -49.86
N ALA A 27 -69.48 10.85 -50.86
CA ALA A 27 -68.63 10.00 -51.72
C ALA A 27 -68.50 10.46 -53.20
N LEU A 28 -67.48 9.90 -53.86
CA LEU A 28 -67.23 9.80 -55.32
C LEU A 28 -66.96 11.09 -56.14
N LEU A 29 -65.75 11.18 -56.68
CA LEU A 29 -65.53 11.00 -58.12
C LEU A 29 -64.14 10.36 -58.37
N VAL A 30 -63.95 9.63 -59.47
CA VAL A 30 -62.74 8.84 -59.76
C VAL A 30 -62.14 9.24 -61.12
N ALA A 31 -60.80 9.30 -61.14
CA ALA A 31 -59.89 9.28 -62.30
C ALA A 31 -59.94 10.42 -63.33
N ALA A 32 -58.78 11.05 -63.53
CA ALA A 32 -58.01 10.87 -64.78
C ALA A 32 -56.52 11.24 -64.55
N LEU A 33 -55.60 10.48 -65.15
CA LEU A 33 -54.19 10.89 -65.29
C LEU A 33 -54.10 12.04 -66.30
N LEU A 34 -53.18 12.98 -66.07
CA LEU A 34 -52.60 13.75 -67.18
C LEU A 34 -51.11 14.02 -66.92
N VAL A 35 -50.28 13.45 -67.78
CA VAL A 35 -48.82 13.63 -67.77
C VAL A 35 -48.50 14.98 -68.41
N VAL A 36 -47.76 15.83 -67.70
CA VAL A 36 -47.08 16.99 -68.29
C VAL A 36 -45.59 16.79 -68.14
N ALA A 37 -44.94 16.40 -69.24
CA ALA A 37 -43.49 16.38 -69.32
C ALA A 37 -42.97 17.82 -69.40
N VAL A 38 -42.16 18.24 -68.43
CA VAL A 38 -41.34 19.45 -68.55
C VAL A 38 -39.94 19.02 -68.96
N LEU A 39 -39.55 19.41 -70.17
CA LEU A 39 -38.20 19.26 -70.68
C LEU A 39 -37.24 20.10 -69.82
N ILE A 40 -36.48 19.45 -68.94
CA ILE A 40 -35.26 20.05 -68.40
C ILE A 40 -34.23 20.03 -69.54
N PRO A 41 -33.66 21.19 -69.93
CA PRO A 41 -32.64 21.20 -70.98
C PRO A 41 -31.43 20.40 -70.53
N ALA A 42 -30.81 19.68 -71.46
CA ALA A 42 -29.56 18.95 -71.22
C ALA A 42 -28.41 19.94 -70.98
N GLY A 43 -28.33 20.45 -69.75
CA GLY A 43 -27.11 21.04 -69.22
C GLY A 43 -26.00 20.00 -69.30
N ARG A 44 -24.79 20.45 -69.65
CA ARG A 44 -23.56 19.64 -69.52
C ARG A 44 -23.60 18.86 -68.20
N PRO A 45 -23.14 17.60 -68.16
CA PRO A 45 -22.84 16.97 -66.88
C PRO A 45 -21.95 17.94 -66.08
N PRO A 46 -22.17 18.11 -64.76
CA PRO A 46 -21.26 18.91 -63.95
C PRO A 46 -19.84 18.40 -64.18
N ALA A 47 -18.88 19.33 -64.19
CA ALA A 47 -17.48 18.98 -64.36
C ALA A 47 -17.15 17.79 -63.45
N THR A 48 -16.56 16.75 -64.05
CA THR A 48 -16.23 15.46 -63.45
C THR A 48 -16.06 15.57 -61.94
N ALA A 49 -16.87 14.82 -61.18
CA ALA A 49 -16.47 14.45 -59.83
C ALA A 49 -15.06 13.87 -59.99
N GLN A 50 -14.08 14.63 -59.53
CA GLN A 50 -12.70 14.24 -59.68
C GLN A 50 -12.54 13.07 -58.71
N ASP A 51 -12.37 11.87 -59.23
CA ASP A 51 -12.11 10.72 -58.37
C ASP A 51 -10.87 11.06 -57.52
N TRP A 52 -10.89 10.68 -56.25
CA TRP A 52 -9.75 10.86 -55.36
C TRP A 52 -9.24 9.48 -54.96
N VAL A 53 -7.97 9.23 -55.26
CA VAL A 53 -7.25 8.05 -54.77
C VAL A 53 -6.40 8.49 -53.58
N GLY A 54 -6.19 7.61 -52.62
CA GLY A 54 -5.52 8.01 -51.40
C GLY A 54 -5.18 6.88 -50.46
N LEU A 55 -4.67 7.27 -49.29
CA LEU A 55 -4.19 6.38 -48.25
C LEU A 55 -4.86 6.75 -46.93
N ASN A 56 -5.49 5.79 -46.26
CA ASN A 56 -5.77 5.90 -44.83
C ASN A 56 -4.56 5.34 -44.09
N LEU A 57 -3.77 6.22 -43.49
CA LEU A 57 -2.59 5.85 -42.72
C LEU A 57 -2.97 5.60 -41.26
N ARG A 58 -2.44 4.52 -40.70
CA ARG A 58 -2.42 4.24 -39.26
C ARG A 58 -1.02 3.79 -38.87
N VAL A 59 -0.47 4.38 -37.81
CA VAL A 59 0.79 3.90 -37.24
C VAL A 59 0.50 2.76 -36.25
N VAL A 60 1.29 1.70 -36.34
CA VAL A 60 1.38 0.62 -35.37
C VAL A 60 2.71 0.79 -34.66
N TYR A 61 2.63 1.15 -33.39
CA TYR A 61 3.79 1.27 -32.52
C TYR A 61 4.02 -0.08 -31.82
N LEU A 62 5.25 -0.56 -31.82
CA LEU A 62 5.69 -1.81 -31.22
C LEU A 62 6.86 -1.53 -30.29
N ALA A 63 6.90 -2.19 -29.13
CA ALA A 63 7.99 -2.05 -28.16
C ALA A 63 8.65 -3.41 -27.89
N THR A 64 9.99 -3.42 -27.92
CA THR A 64 10.86 -4.56 -27.64
C THR A 64 11.42 -4.51 -26.22
N GLY A 65 11.45 -5.67 -25.58
CA GLY A 65 11.77 -5.86 -24.16
C GLY A 65 10.89 -6.97 -23.57
N ASP A 66 11.27 -7.52 -22.42
CA ASP A 66 10.48 -8.55 -21.74
C ASP A 66 9.05 -8.02 -21.51
N THR A 67 8.06 -8.68 -22.11
CA THR A 67 6.70 -8.14 -22.29
C THR A 67 5.84 -8.27 -21.03
N ASN A 68 6.25 -7.59 -19.97
CA ASN A 68 5.42 -7.30 -18.82
C ASN A 68 4.33 -6.29 -19.21
N GLU A 69 3.12 -6.48 -18.68
CA GLU A 69 1.91 -5.65 -18.95
C GLU A 69 2.12 -4.14 -18.73
N ILE A 70 3.09 -3.80 -17.86
CA ILE A 70 3.52 -2.45 -17.50
C ILE A 70 4.06 -1.67 -18.71
N SER A 71 4.94 -2.26 -19.53
CA SER A 71 5.60 -1.55 -20.64
C SER A 71 4.62 -1.23 -21.77
N ALA A 72 3.74 -2.18 -22.10
CA ALA A 72 2.68 -2.00 -23.09
C ALA A 72 1.69 -0.89 -22.67
N THR A 73 1.31 -0.85 -21.39
CA THR A 73 0.36 0.14 -20.87
C THR A 73 0.95 1.56 -20.88
N ALA A 74 2.18 1.72 -20.39
CA ALA A 74 2.88 3.00 -20.41
C ALA A 74 3.11 3.51 -21.85
N PHE A 75 3.55 2.65 -22.76
CA PHE A 75 3.77 3.03 -24.15
C PHE A 75 2.49 3.54 -24.82
N VAL A 76 1.38 2.81 -24.62
CA VAL A 76 0.06 3.16 -25.18
C VAL A 76 -0.52 4.44 -24.55
N GLY A 77 -0.24 4.70 -23.27
CA GLY A 77 -0.68 5.91 -22.55
C GLY A 77 -0.02 7.20 -23.03
N SER A 78 1.20 7.13 -23.57
CA SER A 78 1.99 8.31 -23.99
C SER A 78 1.47 9.07 -25.22
N ASN A 79 0.41 8.55 -25.85
CA ASN A 79 -0.26 9.11 -27.03
C ASN A 79 0.69 9.65 -28.12
N PRO A 80 1.65 8.85 -28.60
CA PRO A 80 2.73 9.32 -29.46
C PRO A 80 2.23 9.88 -30.79
N THR A 81 3.02 10.79 -31.37
CA THR A 81 2.79 11.32 -32.71
C THR A 81 4.01 11.05 -33.56
N SER A 82 3.80 10.62 -34.81
CA SER A 82 4.89 10.27 -35.72
C SER A 82 4.76 11.04 -37.03
N THR A 83 5.83 11.71 -37.43
CA THR A 83 5.88 12.46 -38.69
C THR A 83 6.73 11.75 -39.72
N PHE A 84 6.13 11.45 -40.87
CA PHE A 84 6.77 10.78 -41.99
C PHE A 84 6.94 11.76 -43.14
N ALA A 85 8.11 11.75 -43.78
CA ALA A 85 8.21 12.26 -45.15
C ALA A 85 7.61 11.21 -46.10
N TYR A 86 6.91 11.68 -47.13
CA TYR A 86 6.40 10.83 -48.19
C TYR A 86 6.70 11.39 -49.58
N GLU A 87 6.92 10.49 -50.52
CA GLU A 87 7.16 10.75 -51.94
C GLU A 87 6.28 9.76 -52.74
N CYS A 88 5.37 10.26 -53.57
CA CYS A 88 4.40 9.47 -54.33
C CYS A 88 4.73 9.44 -55.83
N TYR A 89 4.73 8.24 -56.40
CA TYR A 89 5.21 7.94 -57.75
C TYR A 89 4.12 7.29 -58.58
N GLU A 90 4.11 7.65 -59.86
CA GLU A 90 3.29 7.00 -60.88
C GLU A 90 3.97 5.68 -61.27
N SER A 91 3.21 4.59 -61.34
CA SER A 91 3.78 3.24 -61.46
C SER A 91 4.61 3.07 -62.75
N GLY A 92 5.92 2.82 -62.61
CA GLY A 92 6.83 2.66 -63.76
C GLY A 92 7.33 3.98 -64.37
N LYS A 93 7.14 5.11 -63.69
CA LYS A 93 7.67 6.44 -64.06
C LYS A 93 8.51 7.06 -62.95
N GLU A 94 9.22 6.24 -62.17
CA GLU A 94 10.08 6.70 -61.08
C GLU A 94 11.13 7.74 -61.53
N ASP A 95 11.61 7.64 -62.77
CA ASP A 95 12.58 8.57 -63.38
C ASP A 95 12.00 9.97 -63.67
N GLU A 96 10.67 10.14 -63.71
CA GLU A 96 10.02 11.45 -63.86
C GLU A 96 9.93 12.22 -62.52
N GLY A 97 10.27 11.58 -61.40
CA GLY A 97 10.19 12.13 -60.04
C GLY A 97 8.81 11.95 -59.38
N PRO A 98 8.67 12.31 -58.09
CA PRO A 98 7.40 12.18 -57.39
C PRO A 98 6.39 13.21 -57.89
N PHE A 99 5.15 12.78 -58.14
CA PHE A 99 4.06 13.69 -58.51
C PHE A 99 3.48 14.44 -57.30
N ALA A 100 3.73 13.92 -56.09
CA ALA A 100 3.40 14.55 -54.81
C ALA A 100 4.44 14.17 -53.77
N GLU A 101 4.87 15.14 -52.97
CA GLU A 101 5.78 14.93 -51.84
C GLU A 101 5.36 15.81 -50.66
N GLY A 102 5.74 15.42 -49.45
CA GLY A 102 5.44 16.22 -48.26
C GLY A 102 5.76 15.53 -46.96
N LYS A 103 5.20 16.06 -45.87
CA LYS A 103 5.19 15.42 -44.54
C LYS A 103 3.77 15.15 -44.09
N VAL A 104 3.57 14.04 -43.37
CA VAL A 104 2.31 13.70 -42.70
C VAL A 104 2.60 13.34 -41.25
N THR A 105 1.88 13.97 -40.31
CA THR A 105 1.92 13.62 -38.89
C THR A 105 0.70 12.78 -38.55
N VAL A 106 0.93 11.56 -38.08
CA VAL A 106 -0.12 10.62 -37.65
C VAL A 106 -0.05 10.49 -36.13
N LYS A 107 -1.17 10.74 -35.45
CA LYS A 107 -1.26 10.53 -33.99
C LYS A 107 -1.59 9.09 -33.66
N ASN A 108 -1.23 8.65 -32.45
CA ASN A 108 -1.59 7.32 -31.96
C ASN A 108 -3.11 7.08 -32.05
N ARG A 109 -3.50 5.90 -32.51
CA ARG A 109 -4.89 5.44 -32.71
C ARG A 109 -5.76 6.26 -33.69
N GLU A 110 -5.30 7.41 -34.18
CA GLU A 110 -5.98 8.18 -35.22
C GLU A 110 -5.69 7.59 -36.62
N GLU A 111 -6.64 7.73 -37.54
CA GLU A 111 -6.43 7.48 -38.97
C GLU A 111 -6.24 8.81 -39.69
N THR A 112 -5.19 8.90 -40.51
CA THR A 112 -4.88 10.11 -41.28
C THR A 112 -5.06 9.83 -42.76
N ARG A 113 -6.00 10.52 -43.40
CA ARG A 113 -6.24 10.42 -44.84
C ARG A 113 -5.30 11.34 -45.60
N LEU A 114 -4.60 10.80 -46.60
CA LEU A 114 -3.97 11.56 -47.67
C LEU A 114 -4.75 11.30 -48.96
N ASP A 115 -5.22 12.36 -49.61
CA ASP A 115 -5.95 12.29 -50.88
C ASP A 115 -5.17 12.98 -52.00
N PHE A 116 -5.10 12.32 -53.15
CA PHE A 116 -4.41 12.77 -54.35
C PHE A 116 -5.40 12.83 -55.52
N PRO A 117 -5.31 13.84 -56.40
CA PRO A 117 -6.22 13.95 -57.54
C PRO A 117 -6.02 12.75 -58.46
N SER A 118 -7.12 12.05 -58.82
CA SER A 118 -7.04 10.79 -59.58
C SER A 118 -6.17 10.90 -60.83
N ARG A 119 -5.23 9.95 -60.90
CA ARG A 119 -4.58 9.48 -62.12
C ARG A 119 -5.00 8.03 -62.31
N SER A 120 -5.06 7.59 -63.56
CA SER A 120 -5.88 6.45 -64.00
C SER A 120 -5.41 5.07 -63.56
N ASP A 121 -4.29 4.99 -62.83
CA ASP A 121 -3.45 3.82 -62.87
C ASP A 121 -3.48 3.08 -61.52
N VAL A 122 -4.10 1.90 -61.56
CA VAL A 122 -3.91 0.89 -60.51
C VAL A 122 -2.42 0.57 -60.40
N ASN A 123 -1.88 0.71 -59.18
CA ASN A 123 -0.48 0.54 -58.74
C ASN A 123 0.33 1.82 -58.46
N ASP A 124 -0.22 3.03 -58.61
CA ASP A 124 0.43 4.23 -58.05
C ASP A 124 0.69 4.06 -56.54
N TYR A 125 1.81 4.59 -56.03
CA TYR A 125 2.23 4.33 -54.65
C TYR A 125 2.98 5.50 -54.01
N CYS A 126 2.96 5.54 -52.68
CA CYS A 126 3.79 6.44 -51.89
C CYS A 126 4.82 5.65 -51.08
N ARG A 127 6.05 6.16 -51.01
CA ARG A 127 7.11 5.69 -50.12
C ARG A 127 7.15 6.60 -48.90
N PHE A 128 7.07 6.01 -47.71
CA PHE A 128 7.17 6.72 -46.44
C PHE A 128 8.53 6.46 -45.79
N ARG A 129 9.11 7.48 -45.14
CA ARG A 129 10.35 7.39 -44.35
C ARG A 129 10.35 8.37 -43.18
N ILE A 130 11.07 8.01 -42.12
CA ILE A 130 11.45 8.94 -41.05
C ILE A 130 12.66 9.75 -41.53
N VAL A 131 12.75 11.01 -41.12
CA VAL A 131 13.84 11.92 -41.50
C VAL A 131 14.72 12.29 -40.30
N ASP A 132 14.14 12.31 -39.10
CA ASP A 132 14.78 12.72 -37.85
C ASP A 132 14.12 11.93 -36.70
N GLU A 133 14.89 11.44 -35.73
CA GLU A 133 14.33 10.66 -34.61
C GLU A 133 13.37 11.49 -33.75
N LYS A 134 13.52 12.82 -33.71
CA LYS A 134 12.56 13.71 -33.03
C LYS A 134 11.17 13.70 -33.67
N ASP A 135 11.06 13.32 -34.95
CA ASP A 135 9.78 13.18 -35.65
C ASP A 135 9.00 11.95 -35.12
N VAL A 136 9.62 11.08 -34.31
CA VAL A 136 9.04 9.84 -33.74
C VAL A 136 9.38 9.60 -32.26
N HIS A 137 9.87 10.61 -31.54
CA HIS A 137 10.31 10.46 -30.14
C HIS A 137 9.14 10.14 -29.19
N VAL A 138 9.34 9.20 -28.27
CA VAL A 138 8.38 8.79 -27.24
C VAL A 138 9.10 8.74 -25.88
N PRO A 139 8.74 9.58 -24.89
CA PRO A 139 9.48 9.61 -23.63
C PRO A 139 9.40 8.28 -22.85
N GLY A 140 10.56 7.82 -22.35
CA GLY A 140 10.72 6.50 -21.74
C GLY A 140 11.02 5.38 -22.76
N PHE A 141 11.15 5.69 -24.06
CA PHE A 141 11.42 4.70 -25.10
C PHE A 141 12.46 5.24 -26.10
N THR A 142 13.37 4.37 -26.54
CA THR A 142 14.33 4.68 -27.60
C THR A 142 13.77 4.16 -28.91
N PHE A 143 13.66 5.02 -29.93
CA PHE A 143 13.30 4.57 -31.27
C PHE A 143 14.39 3.66 -31.85
N GLU A 144 14.02 2.49 -32.36
CA GLU A 144 14.96 1.52 -32.92
C GLU A 144 14.97 1.59 -34.45
N TYR A 145 13.84 1.32 -35.11
CA TYR A 145 13.68 1.43 -36.56
C TYR A 145 12.20 1.46 -37.00
N MET A 146 11.96 1.85 -38.25
CA MET A 146 10.69 1.63 -38.94
C MET A 146 10.80 0.38 -39.81
N GLU A 147 9.76 -0.45 -39.83
CA GLU A 147 9.73 -1.66 -40.65
C GLU A 147 8.72 -1.58 -41.81
N PRO A 148 9.16 -1.77 -43.07
CA PRO A 148 10.55 -1.65 -43.53
C PRO A 148 11.03 -0.18 -43.45
N PRO A 149 12.35 0.10 -43.49
CA PRO A 149 12.91 1.46 -43.33
C PRO A 149 12.41 2.49 -44.35
N ILE A 150 11.93 2.03 -45.51
CA ILE A 150 11.12 2.81 -46.44
C ILE A 150 9.87 2.00 -46.76
N ALA A 151 8.71 2.46 -46.30
CA ALA A 151 7.46 1.73 -46.43
C ALA A 151 6.69 2.16 -47.69
N THR A 152 6.62 1.28 -48.69
CA THR A 152 5.78 1.48 -49.88
C THR A 152 4.32 1.14 -49.59
N LYS A 153 3.38 2.04 -49.91
CA LYS A 153 1.92 1.83 -49.82
C LYS A 153 1.24 2.26 -51.12
N TYR A 154 0.43 1.37 -51.68
CA TYR A 154 -0.30 1.62 -52.93
C TYR A 154 -1.54 2.46 -52.69
N LEU A 155 -1.78 3.43 -53.57
CA LEU A 155 -2.98 4.27 -53.57
C LEU A 155 -4.22 3.44 -53.88
N THR A 156 -5.35 3.83 -53.30
CA THR A 156 -6.62 3.14 -53.51
C THR A 156 -7.80 4.11 -53.51
N SER A 157 -8.81 3.78 -54.31
CA SER A 157 -10.13 4.42 -54.30
C SER A 157 -11.06 3.87 -53.21
N ASP A 158 -10.69 2.75 -52.56
CA ASP A 158 -11.44 2.18 -51.43
C ASP A 158 -10.96 2.79 -50.10
N PRO A 159 -11.77 3.66 -49.45
CA PRO A 159 -11.41 4.28 -48.18
C PRO A 159 -11.50 3.32 -46.98
N SER A 160 -11.92 2.06 -47.13
CA SER A 160 -11.89 1.07 -46.05
C SER A 160 -10.52 0.41 -45.85
N ILE A 161 -9.61 0.54 -46.83
CA ILE A 161 -8.26 -0.03 -46.76
C ILE A 161 -7.36 0.85 -45.89
N ILE A 162 -6.83 0.25 -44.82
CA ILE A 162 -5.91 0.90 -43.87
C ILE A 162 -4.46 0.48 -44.17
N SER A 163 -3.65 1.45 -44.55
CA SER A 163 -2.20 1.32 -44.71
C SER A 163 -1.48 1.49 -43.38
N ARG A 164 -0.82 0.42 -42.92
CA ARG A 164 -0.07 0.40 -41.65
C ARG A 164 1.41 0.73 -41.83
N LEU A 165 1.91 1.65 -41.02
CA LEU A 165 3.35 1.92 -40.84
C LEU A 165 3.76 1.36 -39.48
N TYR A 166 4.88 0.62 -39.40
CA TYR A 166 5.30 -0.09 -38.18
C TYR A 166 6.57 0.54 -37.61
N LEU A 167 6.51 0.96 -36.35
CA LEU A 167 7.63 1.56 -35.63
C LEU A 167 8.02 0.69 -34.44
N TRP A 168 9.31 0.40 -34.31
CA TRP A 168 9.89 -0.41 -33.24
C TRP A 168 10.69 0.46 -32.26
N TYR A 169 10.59 0.16 -30.97
CA TYR A 169 11.18 0.93 -29.88
C TYR A 169 11.68 0.03 -28.75
N ASP A 170 12.86 0.31 -28.21
CA ASP A 170 13.30 -0.30 -26.95
C ASP A 170 12.81 0.49 -25.74
N VAL A 171 12.45 -0.23 -24.67
CA VAL A 171 12.05 0.39 -23.39
C VAL A 171 13.27 0.96 -22.66
N VAL A 172 13.20 2.22 -22.23
CA VAL A 172 14.18 2.82 -21.32
C VAL A 172 13.76 2.54 -19.88
N TRP A 173 14.39 1.54 -19.28
CA TRP A 173 14.12 1.15 -17.90
C TRP A 173 14.81 2.07 -16.90
N GLY A 174 14.05 2.48 -15.89
CA GLY A 174 14.53 3.12 -14.67
C GLY A 174 14.26 2.27 -13.43
N ASP A 175 15.00 2.52 -12.38
CA ASP A 175 14.90 1.80 -11.12
C ASP A 175 14.67 2.75 -9.95
N PHE A 176 13.96 2.28 -8.92
CA PHE A 176 13.96 2.85 -7.57
C PHE A 176 14.01 1.73 -6.52
N THR A 177 14.24 2.08 -5.26
CA THR A 177 14.23 1.14 -4.14
C THR A 177 13.24 1.62 -3.08
N VAL A 178 12.39 0.72 -2.59
CA VAL A 178 11.56 0.97 -1.40
C VAL A 178 12.18 0.26 -0.22
N SER A 179 12.51 1.00 0.83
CA SER A 179 13.00 0.48 2.11
C SER A 179 11.94 0.63 3.18
N LYS A 180 11.81 -0.35 4.08
CA LYS A 180 10.88 -0.25 5.21
C LYS A 180 11.64 -0.16 6.53
N VAL A 181 11.39 0.91 7.28
CA VAL A 181 11.84 1.03 8.67
C VAL A 181 10.63 0.99 9.58
N VAL A 182 10.74 0.24 10.67
CA VAL A 182 9.73 0.17 11.73
C VAL A 182 10.43 0.41 13.07
N SER A 183 9.77 1.15 13.95
CA SER A 183 10.32 1.62 15.22
C SER A 183 9.22 1.80 16.27
N GLY A 184 9.62 2.01 17.52
CA GLY A 184 8.71 2.15 18.66
C GLY A 184 8.57 0.86 19.44
N ASP A 185 7.37 0.57 19.93
CA ASP A 185 7.09 -0.60 20.76
C ASP A 185 7.08 -1.91 19.94
N ASP A 186 7.61 -2.97 20.54
CA ASP A 186 7.82 -4.27 19.89
C ASP A 186 6.54 -5.15 19.96
N LEU A 187 5.56 -4.79 19.13
CA LEU A 187 4.27 -5.45 19.04
C LEU A 187 4.36 -6.72 18.19
N GLU A 188 3.82 -7.84 18.67
CA GLU A 188 3.83 -9.13 17.95
C GLU A 188 3.19 -9.02 16.56
N SER A 189 2.08 -8.29 16.45
CA SER A 189 1.35 -8.00 15.21
C SER A 189 2.10 -7.12 14.19
N VAL A 190 3.27 -6.59 14.57
CA VAL A 190 4.15 -5.75 13.72
C VAL A 190 5.35 -6.53 13.19
N ARG A 191 5.85 -7.53 13.94
CA ARG A 191 7.12 -8.25 13.66
C ARG A 191 7.16 -8.91 12.29
N ASP A 192 6.12 -9.67 11.94
CA ASP A 192 6.01 -10.40 10.67
C ASP A 192 5.14 -9.68 9.61
N LYS A 193 4.76 -8.42 9.86
CA LYS A 193 3.89 -7.66 8.96
C LYS A 193 4.62 -7.34 7.65
N THR A 194 4.02 -7.76 6.53
CA THR A 194 4.36 -7.24 5.20
C THR A 194 3.64 -5.92 4.98
N TYR A 195 4.37 -4.89 4.56
CA TYR A 195 3.86 -3.57 4.25
C TYR A 195 3.66 -3.43 2.75
N ARG A 196 2.54 -2.84 2.34
CA ARG A 196 2.18 -2.61 0.94
C ARG A 196 2.41 -1.13 0.63
N VAL A 197 3.36 -0.86 -0.26
CA VAL A 197 3.73 0.49 -0.68
C VAL A 197 3.33 0.65 -2.14
N GLY A 198 2.25 1.38 -2.38
CA GLY A 198 1.80 1.74 -3.71
C GLY A 198 2.75 2.73 -4.38
N TYR A 199 2.87 2.65 -5.69
CA TYR A 199 3.51 3.65 -6.52
C TYR A 199 2.65 3.99 -7.73
N SER A 200 2.72 5.25 -8.16
CA SER A 200 2.15 5.73 -9.42
C SER A 200 3.24 6.51 -10.15
N CYS A 201 3.73 5.98 -11.26
CA CYS A 201 4.82 6.57 -12.03
C CYS A 201 4.31 7.15 -13.34
N THR A 202 4.68 8.40 -13.63
CA THR A 202 4.28 9.13 -14.84
C THR A 202 5.50 9.42 -15.71
N THR A 203 5.51 8.97 -16.95
CA THR A 203 6.59 9.31 -17.92
C THR A 203 6.48 10.78 -18.32
N ASP A 204 7.56 11.38 -18.87
CA ASP A 204 7.49 12.76 -19.38
C ASP A 204 6.46 12.93 -20.54
N GLY A 205 6.01 11.81 -21.13
CA GLY A 205 4.92 11.75 -22.12
C GLY A 205 3.51 11.65 -21.51
N GLY A 206 3.37 11.72 -20.18
CA GLY A 206 2.10 11.68 -19.47
C GLY A 206 1.49 10.28 -19.32
N ALA A 207 2.24 9.22 -19.62
CA ALA A 207 1.76 7.86 -19.43
C ALA A 207 1.92 7.43 -17.97
N VAL A 208 0.85 6.91 -17.37
CA VAL A 208 0.83 6.45 -15.97
C VAL A 208 0.97 4.94 -15.91
N MET A 209 1.78 4.45 -14.96
CA MET A 209 1.81 3.06 -14.53
C MET A 209 1.73 2.98 -13.00
N ASP A 210 0.86 2.12 -12.50
CA ASP A 210 0.66 1.91 -11.08
C ASP A 210 1.13 0.52 -10.66
N GLY A 211 1.53 0.37 -9.40
CA GLY A 211 1.86 -0.92 -8.82
C GLY A 211 2.01 -0.87 -7.31
N VAL A 212 2.35 -2.01 -6.71
CA VAL A 212 2.57 -2.14 -5.27
C VAL A 212 3.86 -2.91 -5.03
N VAL A 213 4.66 -2.42 -4.08
CA VAL A 213 5.83 -3.10 -3.52
C VAL A 213 5.45 -3.70 -2.17
N GLU A 214 5.67 -4.99 -2.01
CA GLU A 214 5.52 -5.68 -0.73
C GLU A 214 6.89 -5.81 -0.06
N VAL A 215 7.03 -5.27 1.15
CA VAL A 215 8.31 -5.16 1.86
C VAL A 215 8.12 -5.38 3.37
N LYS A 216 9.02 -6.13 4.02
CA LYS A 216 8.99 -6.34 5.49
C LYS A 216 9.85 -5.32 6.23
N ALA A 217 9.63 -5.19 7.54
CA ALA A 217 10.43 -4.33 8.41
C ALA A 217 11.93 -4.65 8.30
N GLY A 218 12.76 -3.62 8.04
CA GLY A 218 14.21 -3.75 7.87
C GLY A 218 14.66 -4.18 6.46
N GLU A 219 13.73 -4.58 5.58
CA GLU A 219 14.06 -5.00 4.21
C GLU A 219 14.04 -3.82 3.23
N SER A 220 14.54 -4.09 2.02
CA SER A 220 14.51 -3.14 0.89
C SER A 220 14.29 -3.91 -0.41
N VAL A 221 13.36 -3.43 -1.23
CA VAL A 221 12.97 -4.05 -2.49
C VAL A 221 13.29 -3.08 -3.63
N LYS A 222 14.07 -3.56 -4.59
CA LYS A 222 14.33 -2.86 -5.85
C LYS A 222 13.12 -3.03 -6.78
N THR A 223 12.67 -1.95 -7.38
CA THR A 223 11.55 -1.93 -8.34
C THR A 223 12.01 -1.30 -9.66
N THR A 224 11.77 -2.01 -10.75
CA THR A 224 12.12 -1.57 -12.11
C THR A 224 10.84 -1.16 -12.84
N VAL A 225 10.86 0.02 -13.44
CA VAL A 225 9.75 0.68 -14.16
C VAL A 225 10.29 1.32 -15.44
N VAL A 226 9.43 1.86 -16.31
CA VAL A 226 9.92 2.75 -17.39
C VAL A 226 10.48 4.03 -16.74
N GLU A 227 11.50 4.66 -17.32
CA GLU A 227 12.04 5.94 -16.80
C GLU A 227 10.92 6.99 -16.65
N SER A 228 10.69 7.44 -15.42
CA SER A 228 9.50 8.22 -15.05
C SER A 228 9.60 8.82 -13.65
N ASP A 229 8.74 9.81 -13.35
CA ASP A 229 8.58 10.36 -11.99
C ASP A 229 7.52 9.55 -11.23
N CYS A 230 7.93 8.92 -10.13
CA CYS A 230 7.13 8.02 -9.29
C CYS A 230 6.69 8.68 -7.99
N VAL A 231 5.39 8.77 -7.77
CA VAL A 231 4.78 9.12 -6.47
C VAL A 231 4.64 7.85 -5.64
N ILE A 232 5.18 7.83 -4.42
CA ILE A 232 5.21 6.64 -3.54
C ILE A 232 4.30 6.86 -2.33
N THR A 233 3.39 5.93 -2.04
CA THR A 233 2.38 6.03 -0.97
C THR A 233 2.25 4.71 -0.22
N GLU A 234 2.38 4.71 1.10
CA GLU A 234 2.03 3.53 1.90
C GLU A 234 0.51 3.33 1.97
N GLU A 235 0.05 2.09 1.86
CA GLU A 235 -1.33 1.72 2.23
C GLU A 235 -1.52 1.77 3.76
N ASP A 236 -2.75 1.56 4.27
CA ASP A 236 -2.99 1.61 5.71
C ASP A 236 -2.20 0.53 6.47
N ALA A 237 -1.19 0.97 7.19
CA ALA A 237 -0.34 0.15 8.02
C ALA A 237 -0.80 0.10 9.49
N SER A 238 -2.00 0.61 9.83
CA SER A 238 -2.55 0.60 11.20
C SER A 238 -2.57 -0.79 11.86
N VAL A 239 -2.54 -0.79 13.20
CA VAL A 239 -2.53 -1.99 14.05
C VAL A 239 -3.42 -1.72 15.26
N GLN A 240 -4.27 -2.67 15.63
CA GLN A 240 -5.14 -2.54 16.80
C GLN A 240 -4.29 -2.37 18.08
N GLY A 241 -4.69 -1.43 18.94
CA GLY A 241 -3.99 -1.18 20.19
C GLY A 241 -2.75 -0.29 20.06
N ALA A 242 -2.41 0.22 18.87
CA ALA A 242 -1.26 1.09 18.65
C ALA A 242 -1.63 2.41 17.98
N ALA A 243 -0.93 3.49 18.35
CA ALA A 243 -0.83 4.69 17.54
C ALA A 243 0.25 4.50 16.47
N LEU A 244 -0.05 4.86 15.22
CA LEU A 244 0.89 4.84 14.10
C LEU A 244 1.25 6.29 13.71
N THR A 245 2.53 6.56 13.53
CA THR A 245 3.04 7.72 12.78
C THR A 245 3.89 7.23 11.61
N THR A 246 3.51 7.57 10.37
CA THR A 246 4.29 7.27 9.16
C THR A 246 5.06 8.53 8.72
N SER A 247 6.28 8.35 8.21
CA SER A 247 7.08 9.43 7.62
C SER A 247 8.02 8.90 6.53
N TYR A 248 8.35 9.75 5.56
CA TYR A 248 9.14 9.36 4.40
C TYR A 248 10.52 10.02 4.40
N SER A 249 11.54 9.26 3.99
CA SER A 249 12.86 9.79 3.65
C SER A 249 13.26 9.36 2.24
N VAL A 250 13.93 10.26 1.52
CA VAL A 250 14.41 10.06 0.15
C VAL A 250 15.94 10.18 0.18
N ASN A 251 16.64 9.14 -0.28
CA ASN A 251 18.10 9.05 -0.28
C ASN A 251 18.75 9.36 1.10
N GLY A 252 18.06 8.98 2.18
CA GLY A 252 18.47 9.22 3.57
C GLY A 252 18.17 10.62 4.12
N GLY A 253 17.76 11.58 3.29
CA GLY A 253 17.22 12.86 3.73
C GLY A 253 15.72 12.78 4.03
N ALA A 254 15.18 13.64 4.90
CA ALA A 254 13.74 13.75 5.08
C ALA A 254 13.05 14.15 3.76
N SER A 255 11.88 13.58 3.46
CA SER A 255 11.12 13.97 2.26
C SER A 255 10.72 15.45 2.31
N THR A 256 10.74 16.10 1.15
CA THR A 256 10.29 17.49 0.97
C THR A 256 8.84 17.58 0.47
N SER A 257 8.22 16.45 0.13
CA SER A 257 6.80 16.34 -0.22
C SER A 257 6.14 15.15 0.47
N GLU A 258 4.83 15.22 0.64
CA GLU A 258 4.01 14.12 1.17
C GLU A 258 2.78 13.97 0.26
N PRO A 259 2.64 12.86 -0.49
CA PRO A 259 3.62 11.77 -0.66
C PRO A 259 4.96 12.21 -1.30
N PRO A 260 6.07 11.46 -1.10
CA PRO A 260 7.32 11.66 -1.82
C PRO A 260 7.19 11.36 -3.32
N THR A 261 7.90 12.13 -4.13
CA THR A 261 8.10 11.86 -5.56
C THR A 261 9.59 11.61 -5.86
N VAL A 262 9.91 10.58 -6.63
CA VAL A 262 11.28 10.24 -7.07
C VAL A 262 11.34 9.91 -8.56
N ARG A 263 12.38 10.36 -9.26
CA ARG A 263 12.60 9.97 -10.67
C ARG A 263 13.32 8.64 -10.76
N ALA A 264 12.64 7.61 -11.23
CA ALA A 264 13.27 6.32 -11.52
C ALA A 264 14.18 6.46 -12.74
N THR A 265 15.47 6.16 -12.61
CA THR A 265 16.49 6.37 -13.65
C THR A 265 17.26 5.09 -13.94
N ARG A 266 17.85 5.01 -15.14
CA ARG A 266 18.71 3.89 -15.52
C ARG A 266 19.96 3.85 -14.63
N GLY A 267 20.27 2.69 -14.08
CA GLY A 267 21.30 2.53 -13.05
C GLY A 267 22.71 2.86 -13.51
N ASP A 268 23.16 4.09 -13.19
CA ASP A 268 24.56 4.56 -13.19
C ASP A 268 24.77 5.66 -12.12
N GLY A 269 23.76 6.53 -11.91
CA GLY A 269 23.81 7.64 -10.95
C GLY A 269 23.43 7.30 -9.51
N GLY A 270 23.12 6.04 -9.21
CA GLY A 270 22.50 5.60 -7.96
C GLY A 270 20.98 5.76 -7.99
N ASN A 271 20.26 4.64 -7.91
CA ASN A 271 18.80 4.62 -7.97
C ASN A 271 18.22 5.28 -6.72
N PRO A 272 17.16 6.12 -6.82
CA PRO A 272 16.56 6.74 -5.65
C PRO A 272 16.02 5.68 -4.69
N THR A 273 16.29 5.87 -3.40
CA THR A 273 15.75 5.04 -2.33
C THR A 273 14.73 5.83 -1.54
N VAL A 274 13.50 5.33 -1.47
CA VAL A 274 12.43 5.86 -0.62
C VAL A 274 12.28 4.95 0.59
N THR A 275 12.59 5.47 1.77
CA THR A 275 12.36 4.75 3.03
C THR A 275 11.04 5.19 3.62
N VAL A 276 10.14 4.23 3.85
CA VAL A 276 8.89 4.43 4.57
C VAL A 276 9.11 4.04 6.04
N ASN A 277 9.10 5.03 6.93
CA ASN A 277 9.41 4.89 8.34
C ASN A 277 8.11 4.90 9.17
N ASN A 278 7.77 3.78 9.79
CA ASN A 278 6.62 3.70 10.70
C ASN A 278 7.10 3.67 12.15
N HIS A 279 6.40 4.43 12.98
CA HIS A 279 6.57 4.44 14.42
C HIS A 279 5.27 3.97 15.07
N TYR A 280 5.32 2.86 15.80
CA TYR A 280 4.20 2.31 16.57
C TYR A 280 4.41 2.59 18.05
N ALA A 281 3.44 3.23 18.69
CA ALA A 281 3.40 3.37 20.14
C ALA A 281 2.19 2.62 20.68
N GLU A 282 2.41 1.71 21.64
CA GLU A 282 1.34 0.96 22.29
C GLU A 282 0.42 1.92 23.04
N LEU A 283 -0.88 1.83 22.78
CA LEU A 283 -1.88 2.61 23.49
C LEU A 283 -2.03 2.04 24.89
N ARG A 284 -1.84 2.88 25.91
CA ARG A 284 -1.86 2.49 27.32
C ARG A 284 -2.83 3.32 28.16
N GLY A 285 -3.28 2.77 29.27
CA GLY A 285 -4.12 3.42 30.27
C GLY A 285 -3.87 2.84 31.66
N ASP A 286 -4.61 3.28 32.66
CA ASP A 286 -4.47 2.84 34.06
C ASP A 286 -5.84 2.50 34.68
N PHE A 287 -5.83 1.99 35.93
CA PHE A 287 -7.05 1.76 36.69
C PHE A 287 -6.92 2.21 38.14
N ALA A 288 -8.02 2.66 38.71
CA ALA A 288 -8.14 3.06 40.10
C ALA A 288 -9.30 2.33 40.78
N VAL A 289 -9.14 2.02 42.07
CA VAL A 289 -10.19 1.46 42.92
C VAL A 289 -10.81 2.57 43.73
N VAL A 290 -12.14 2.63 43.75
CA VAL A 290 -12.96 3.52 44.58
C VAL A 290 -13.69 2.65 45.59
N LYS A 291 -13.44 2.85 46.88
CA LYS A 291 -14.10 2.09 47.95
C LYS A 291 -15.08 2.96 48.73
N THR A 292 -16.26 2.40 49.00
CA THR A 292 -17.29 2.96 49.88
C THR A 292 -17.78 1.91 50.89
N VAL A 293 -18.37 2.37 51.99
CA VAL A 293 -18.96 1.51 53.03
C VAL A 293 -20.33 2.06 53.42
N THR A 294 -21.31 1.16 53.57
CA THR A 294 -22.65 1.46 54.07
C THR A 294 -23.04 0.54 55.23
N GLY A 295 -23.93 1.03 56.10
CA GLY A 295 -24.44 0.28 57.25
C GLY A 295 -23.56 0.27 58.51
N ALA A 296 -22.29 0.66 58.41
CA ALA A 296 -21.37 0.81 59.55
C ALA A 296 -20.41 2.00 59.34
N ASP A 297 -19.74 2.47 60.41
CA ASP A 297 -18.65 3.43 60.31
C ASP A 297 -17.33 2.72 59.99
N ALA A 298 -16.64 3.19 58.94
CA ALA A 298 -15.36 2.64 58.50
C ALA A 298 -14.15 3.33 59.16
N GLY A 299 -14.29 4.56 59.67
CA GLY A 299 -13.16 5.38 60.09
C GLY A 299 -12.04 5.50 59.04
N ASP A 300 -10.79 5.65 59.50
CA ASP A 300 -9.58 5.73 58.66
C ASP A 300 -9.10 4.36 58.10
N ARG A 301 -9.95 3.32 58.11
CA ARG A 301 -9.53 1.95 57.76
C ARG A 301 -9.21 1.80 56.28
N GLU A 302 -8.18 1.02 56.01
CA GLU A 302 -7.80 0.58 54.66
C GLU A 302 -8.25 -0.86 54.40
N PHE A 303 -8.88 -1.05 53.24
CA PHE A 303 -9.34 -2.33 52.72
C PHE A 303 -8.29 -2.85 51.73
N VAL A 304 -7.98 -4.15 51.79
CA VAL A 304 -6.98 -4.78 50.91
C VAL A 304 -7.68 -5.34 49.67
N PHE A 305 -7.17 -5.00 48.50
CA PHE A 305 -7.59 -5.55 47.22
C PHE A 305 -6.43 -6.25 46.54
N THR A 306 -6.69 -7.41 45.92
CA THR A 306 -5.79 -8.03 44.96
C THR A 306 -6.28 -7.81 43.55
N TYR A 307 -5.38 -7.67 42.59
CA TYR A 307 -5.73 -7.60 41.17
C TYR A 307 -4.95 -8.63 40.35
N THR A 308 -5.58 -9.09 39.27
CA THR A 308 -4.97 -9.88 38.20
C THR A 308 -5.43 -9.32 36.85
N CYS A 309 -4.51 -9.13 35.92
CA CYS A 309 -4.76 -8.51 34.63
C CYS A 309 -4.40 -9.45 33.47
N THR A 310 -5.08 -9.29 32.33
CA THR A 310 -4.94 -10.16 31.13
C THR A 310 -3.91 -9.64 30.11
N ASP A 311 -2.96 -8.81 30.55
CA ASP A 311 -1.79 -8.43 29.75
C ASP A 311 -0.79 -9.60 29.60
N PRO A 312 0.14 -9.56 28.63
CA PRO A 312 1.07 -10.66 28.38
C PRO A 312 1.99 -11.03 29.56
N ASP A 313 2.24 -10.11 30.49
CA ASP A 313 3.04 -10.33 31.69
C ASP A 313 2.21 -10.86 32.89
N GLU A 314 0.90 -11.09 32.69
CA GLU A 314 -0.08 -11.50 33.72
C GLU A 314 -0.03 -10.61 34.98
N THR A 315 0.02 -9.28 34.78
CA THR A 315 0.28 -8.30 35.84
C THR A 315 -0.69 -8.48 37.01
N SER A 316 -0.11 -8.71 38.19
CA SER A 316 -0.87 -8.98 39.41
C SER A 316 -0.20 -8.39 40.66
N GLY A 317 -0.99 -8.19 41.71
CA GLY A 317 -0.51 -7.55 42.94
C GLY A 317 -1.63 -7.24 43.93
N SER A 318 -1.34 -6.33 44.86
CA SER A 318 -2.32 -5.86 45.85
C SER A 318 -2.17 -4.38 46.15
N MET A 319 -3.25 -3.76 46.62
CA MET A 319 -3.34 -2.35 46.99
C MET A 319 -4.21 -2.17 48.25
N ARG A 320 -3.98 -1.07 48.97
CA ARG A 320 -4.78 -0.65 50.14
C ARG A 320 -5.54 0.63 49.80
N VAL A 321 -6.83 0.66 50.13
CA VAL A 321 -7.76 1.73 49.72
C VAL A 321 -8.67 2.07 50.90
N ARG A 322 -8.86 3.36 51.18
CA ARG A 322 -9.79 3.83 52.22
C ARG A 322 -11.21 3.90 51.68
N ALA A 323 -12.20 3.74 52.56
CA ALA A 323 -13.62 3.84 52.20
C ALA A 323 -14.16 5.28 52.12
N ASP A 324 -13.35 6.22 51.61
CA ASP A 324 -13.66 7.66 51.53
C ASP A 324 -14.24 8.09 50.17
N GLY A 325 -14.50 7.14 49.26
CA GLY A 325 -14.98 7.39 47.91
C GLY A 325 -13.95 8.04 46.98
N GLN A 326 -12.69 8.20 47.38
CA GLN A 326 -11.63 8.69 46.50
C GLN A 326 -11.02 7.54 45.67
N PRO A 327 -10.65 7.80 44.40
CA PRO A 327 -9.95 6.83 43.57
C PRO A 327 -8.49 6.69 44.02
N VAL A 328 -8.10 5.49 44.42
CA VAL A 328 -6.68 5.13 44.60
C VAL A 328 -6.20 4.44 43.34
N ASN A 329 -5.22 5.04 42.67
CA ASN A 329 -4.72 4.58 41.37
C ASN A 329 -3.69 3.44 41.54
N ALA A 330 -3.67 2.46 40.64
CA ALA A 330 -2.80 1.28 40.74
C ALA A 330 -1.30 1.62 40.63
N GLY A 331 -0.96 2.77 40.05
CA GLY A 331 0.41 3.31 40.01
C GLY A 331 1.26 2.88 38.82
N PHE A 332 0.68 2.15 37.87
CA PHE A 332 1.30 1.72 36.61
C PHE A 332 0.29 1.78 35.46
N SER A 333 0.80 1.74 34.23
CA SER A 333 -0.02 1.73 33.02
C SER A 333 0.06 0.39 32.30
N LEU A 334 -1.07 -0.08 31.78
CA LEU A 334 -1.25 -1.34 31.07
C LEU A 334 -1.64 -1.07 29.61
N PRO A 335 -1.45 -2.05 28.71
CA PRO A 335 -1.97 -2.00 27.35
C PRO A 335 -3.49 -1.73 27.30
N LYS A 336 -3.93 -1.05 26.24
CA LYS A 336 -5.35 -0.88 25.92
C LYS A 336 -6.01 -2.25 25.74
N ASP A 337 -7.27 -2.36 26.15
CA ASP A 337 -8.10 -3.57 26.09
C ASP A 337 -7.67 -4.69 27.07
N THR A 338 -6.55 -4.54 27.81
CA THR A 338 -6.27 -5.37 28.99
C THR A 338 -7.43 -5.31 29.96
N THR A 339 -7.84 -6.46 30.49
CA THR A 339 -8.91 -6.55 31.49
C THR A 339 -8.30 -6.94 32.84
N CYS A 340 -8.61 -6.17 33.88
CA CYS A 340 -8.17 -6.45 35.25
C CYS A 340 -9.37 -6.86 36.10
N THR A 341 -9.20 -7.94 36.86
CA THR A 341 -10.14 -8.38 37.90
C THR A 341 -9.59 -7.97 39.26
N ILE A 342 -10.38 -7.21 40.02
CA ILE A 342 -10.04 -6.70 41.34
C ILE A 342 -10.95 -7.41 42.36
N VAL A 343 -10.34 -8.07 43.34
CA VAL A 343 -11.04 -8.83 44.39
C VAL A 343 -10.63 -8.28 45.76
N GLU A 344 -11.61 -7.94 46.58
CA GLU A 344 -11.41 -7.56 47.97
C GLU A 344 -10.99 -8.77 48.83
N GLN A 345 -10.02 -8.55 49.70
CA GLN A 345 -9.55 -9.53 50.65
C GLN A 345 -10.22 -9.31 52.00
N ARG A 346 -10.37 -10.38 52.79
CA ARG A 346 -10.95 -10.29 54.14
C ARG A 346 -10.12 -9.41 55.09
N GLU A 347 -8.82 -9.24 54.82
CA GLU A 347 -7.96 -8.33 55.60
C GLU A 347 -8.49 -6.88 55.54
N GLY A 348 -8.74 -6.29 56.70
CA GLY A 348 -9.29 -4.94 56.82
C GLY A 348 -10.82 -4.85 56.68
N THR A 349 -11.54 -5.96 56.54
CA THR A 349 -13.02 -5.94 56.41
C THR A 349 -13.78 -6.06 57.73
N GLU A 350 -13.12 -6.41 58.83
CA GLU A 350 -13.77 -6.65 60.12
C GLU A 350 -14.14 -5.33 60.82
N ILE A 351 -15.39 -5.20 61.25
CA ILE A 351 -15.92 -4.08 62.03
C ILE A 351 -16.62 -4.64 63.26
N GLU A 352 -16.21 -4.20 64.45
CA GLU A 352 -16.76 -4.70 65.72
C GLU A 352 -18.28 -4.46 65.80
N GLY A 353 -19.03 -5.53 66.09
CA GLY A 353 -20.48 -5.49 66.18
C GLY A 353 -21.23 -5.54 64.85
N TYR A 354 -20.55 -5.75 63.71
CA TYR A 354 -21.18 -5.86 62.38
C TYR A 354 -20.73 -7.11 61.61
N THR A 355 -21.62 -7.63 60.77
CA THR A 355 -21.29 -8.61 59.72
C THR A 355 -21.22 -7.94 58.36
N LEU A 356 -20.15 -8.20 57.59
CA LEU A 356 -20.08 -7.87 56.17
C LEU A 356 -20.99 -8.82 55.38
N SER A 357 -21.74 -8.29 54.40
CA SER A 357 -22.66 -9.08 53.57
C SER A 357 -21.92 -10.01 52.59
N GLU A 358 -20.97 -9.46 51.83
CA GLU A 358 -20.14 -10.17 50.84
C GLU A 358 -18.84 -9.38 50.61
N LEU A 359 -17.78 -10.02 50.10
CA LEU A 359 -16.56 -9.34 49.67
C LEU A 359 -16.77 -8.72 48.29
N GLY A 360 -16.34 -7.47 48.10
CA GLY A 360 -16.49 -6.80 46.82
C GLY A 360 -15.56 -7.34 45.72
N GLN A 361 -16.07 -7.40 44.49
CA GLN A 361 -15.28 -7.70 43.29
C GLN A 361 -15.71 -6.78 42.14
N ALA A 362 -14.75 -6.36 41.32
CA ALA A 362 -14.99 -5.61 40.09
C ALA A 362 -14.08 -6.10 38.96
N THR A 363 -14.51 -5.87 37.72
CA THR A 363 -13.68 -6.07 36.52
C THR A 363 -13.68 -4.79 35.71
N VAL A 364 -12.51 -4.36 35.26
CA VAL A 364 -12.31 -3.14 34.47
C VAL A 364 -11.51 -3.44 33.21
N THR A 365 -11.82 -2.75 32.12
CA THR A 365 -11.05 -2.83 30.87
C THR A 365 -10.31 -1.51 30.64
N ILE A 366 -9.01 -1.60 30.38
CA ILE A 366 -8.12 -0.46 30.25
C ILE A 366 -8.40 0.29 28.93
N THR A 367 -8.63 1.60 29.06
CA THR A 367 -8.91 2.49 27.93
C THR A 367 -7.71 3.39 27.67
N ALA A 368 -7.34 3.57 26.40
CA ALA A 368 -6.19 4.40 26.02
C ALA A 368 -6.29 5.83 26.56
N GLY A 369 -5.24 6.28 27.26
CA GLY A 369 -5.12 7.63 27.81
C GLY A 369 -6.09 7.95 28.97
N ALA A 370 -6.73 6.95 29.57
CA ALA A 370 -7.74 7.16 30.61
C ALA A 370 -7.63 6.14 31.76
N THR A 371 -8.10 6.57 32.94
CA THR A 371 -8.17 5.74 34.15
C THR A 371 -9.53 5.06 34.27
N ALA A 372 -9.56 3.74 34.16
CA ALA A 372 -10.75 2.95 34.46
C ALA A 372 -11.02 2.95 35.98
N ARG A 373 -12.30 2.98 36.39
CA ARG A 373 -12.69 3.00 37.82
C ARG A 373 -13.38 1.70 38.22
N ALA A 374 -12.80 1.02 39.19
CA ALA A 374 -13.41 -0.10 39.89
C ALA A 374 -14.15 0.43 41.12
N GLU A 375 -15.46 0.62 41.02
CA GLU A 375 -16.31 1.07 42.14
C GLU A 375 -16.77 -0.16 42.94
N ILE A 376 -16.43 -0.19 44.23
CA ILE A 376 -16.69 -1.33 45.12
C ILE A 376 -17.27 -0.82 46.44
N GLU A 377 -18.45 -1.29 46.82
CA GLU A 377 -19.14 -0.93 48.06
C GLU A 377 -19.20 -2.13 49.03
N ASN A 378 -18.99 -1.90 50.32
CA ASN A 378 -19.30 -2.89 51.38
C ASN A 378 -20.54 -2.50 52.16
N THR A 379 -21.52 -3.40 52.23
CA THR A 379 -22.69 -3.24 53.09
C THR A 379 -22.57 -4.11 54.35
N TYR A 380 -22.66 -3.46 55.51
CA TYR A 380 -22.62 -4.08 56.83
C TYR A 380 -23.99 -4.10 57.49
N THR A 381 -24.26 -5.14 58.28
CA THR A 381 -25.44 -5.25 59.14
C THR A 381 -25.02 -5.47 60.59
N PRO A 382 -25.70 -4.86 61.59
CA PRO A 382 -25.40 -5.11 62.99
C PRO A 382 -25.54 -6.60 63.34
N VAL A 383 -24.59 -7.14 64.10
CA VAL A 383 -24.72 -8.47 64.71
C VAL A 383 -25.90 -8.41 65.69
N PRO A 384 -26.91 -9.31 65.59
CA PRO A 384 -28.00 -9.33 66.54
C PRO A 384 -27.45 -9.55 67.96
N ALA A 385 -27.97 -8.79 68.92
CA ALA A 385 -27.59 -8.95 70.32
C ALA A 385 -27.83 -10.41 70.75
N PRO A 386 -26.92 -11.02 71.53
CA PRO A 386 -27.11 -12.39 71.99
C PRO A 386 -28.43 -12.47 72.76
N GLU A 387 -29.29 -13.42 72.40
CA GLU A 387 -30.49 -13.71 73.19
C GLU A 387 -30.07 -13.98 74.65
N PRO A 388 -30.83 -13.48 75.64
CA PRO A 388 -30.48 -13.67 77.03
C PRO A 388 -30.45 -15.18 77.33
N SER A 389 -29.26 -15.70 77.62
CA SER A 389 -29.08 -17.09 78.06
C SER A 389 -30.03 -17.36 79.24
N PRO A 390 -30.78 -18.48 79.24
CA PRO A 390 -31.63 -18.82 80.36
C PRO A 390 -30.80 -18.91 81.64
N GLU A 391 -31.30 -18.27 82.69
CA GLU A 391 -30.64 -18.15 83.98
C GLU A 391 -30.46 -19.55 84.62
N PRO A 392 -29.27 -19.90 85.16
CA PRO A 392 -29.03 -21.23 85.67
C PRO A 392 -29.87 -21.49 86.93
N THR A 393 -30.92 -22.31 86.79
CA THR A 393 -31.74 -22.76 87.91
C THR A 393 -30.90 -23.68 88.80
N ALA A 394 -30.51 -23.18 89.97
CA ALA A 394 -29.80 -23.95 90.98
C ALA A 394 -30.75 -24.96 91.66
N THR A 395 -30.54 -26.26 91.40
CA THR A 395 -31.22 -27.33 92.13
C THR A 395 -30.20 -28.10 92.97
N ALA A 396 -30.28 -27.97 94.29
CA ALA A 396 -29.36 -28.60 95.23
C ALA A 396 -29.93 -29.91 95.82
N THR A 397 -29.15 -30.98 95.64
CA THR A 397 -28.87 -32.06 96.63
C THR A 397 -30.02 -32.93 97.19
N THR A 398 -29.90 -34.27 97.06
CA THR A 398 -29.69 -35.24 98.18
C THR A 398 -29.68 -36.70 97.67
N GLU A 399 -28.82 -37.55 98.24
CA GLU A 399 -28.55 -38.96 97.86
C GLU A 399 -29.48 -40.04 98.50
N ALA A 400 -29.37 -41.28 97.98
CA ALA A 400 -29.14 -42.57 98.70
C ALA A 400 -30.13 -43.72 98.35
N PRO A 401 -29.75 -45.03 98.47
CA PRO A 401 -28.44 -45.68 98.34
C PRO A 401 -28.42 -46.96 97.42
N SER A 402 -27.27 -47.64 97.38
CA SER A 402 -26.90 -48.84 96.58
C SER A 402 -27.63 -50.16 96.97
N PRO A 403 -27.52 -51.28 96.20
CA PRO A 403 -26.36 -52.17 96.36
C PRO A 403 -25.72 -52.78 95.08
N GLU A 404 -24.47 -53.22 95.27
CA GLU A 404 -23.52 -53.93 94.40
C GLU A 404 -23.94 -55.39 94.03
N PRO A 405 -23.29 -56.14 93.09
CA PRO A 405 -21.85 -56.47 93.16
C PRO A 405 -21.01 -56.50 91.86
N SER A 406 -19.68 -56.35 92.06
CA SER A 406 -18.54 -56.71 91.18
C SER A 406 -18.35 -58.27 91.03
N PRO A 407 -17.35 -58.86 90.33
CA PRO A 407 -16.19 -58.28 89.60
C PRO A 407 -15.76 -58.98 88.26
N THR A 408 -14.56 -58.61 87.75
CA THR A 408 -13.60 -59.31 86.82
C THR A 408 -13.45 -58.59 85.45
N ALA A 409 -12.43 -57.73 85.20
CA ALA A 409 -10.99 -57.99 84.93
C ALA A 409 -10.72 -58.64 83.54
N THR A 410 -9.68 -58.33 82.73
CA THR A 410 -8.46 -57.51 82.91
C THR A 410 -7.75 -57.21 81.54
N GLN A 411 -7.06 -56.04 81.39
CA GLN A 411 -5.93 -55.66 80.47
C GLN A 411 -5.96 -56.02 78.94
N ALA A 412 -5.82 -55.10 77.96
CA ALA A 412 -4.64 -54.33 77.46
C ALA A 412 -3.56 -55.19 76.72
N PRO A 413 -2.76 -54.71 75.70
CA PRO A 413 -2.64 -53.38 75.05
C PRO A 413 -2.53 -53.37 73.47
N SER A 414 -2.27 -52.18 72.85
CA SER A 414 -1.57 -51.78 71.57
C SER A 414 -0.99 -52.78 70.51
N PRO A 415 -0.52 -52.35 69.29
CA PRO A 415 -0.77 -51.15 68.44
C PRO A 415 -0.80 -51.40 66.87
N GLU A 416 -0.90 -50.32 66.06
CA GLU A 416 -0.35 -50.15 64.67
C GLU A 416 -0.93 -50.98 63.47
N PRO A 417 -0.59 -50.73 62.16
CA PRO A 417 0.44 -49.84 61.58
C PRO A 417 0.03 -48.91 60.38
N ASN A 418 0.98 -48.06 59.95
CA ASN A 418 1.09 -47.39 58.63
C ASN A 418 1.82 -48.30 57.60
N PRO A 419 1.63 -48.16 56.27
CA PRO A 419 2.82 -47.85 55.44
C PRO A 419 2.61 -47.06 54.12
N GLU A 420 3.69 -46.40 53.71
CA GLU A 420 4.15 -46.11 52.32
C GLU A 420 5.65 -46.55 52.24
N PRO A 421 6.39 -46.58 51.10
CA PRO A 421 6.06 -46.27 49.69
C PRO A 421 6.68 -47.27 48.64
N THR A 422 6.68 -46.91 47.32
CA THR A 422 7.74 -47.17 46.29
C THR A 422 7.45 -48.09 45.06
N ALA A 423 7.26 -47.42 43.90
CA ALA A 423 7.80 -47.66 42.53
C ALA A 423 7.59 -48.92 41.63
N THR A 424 7.32 -48.60 40.34
CA THR A 424 7.77 -49.23 39.05
C THR A 424 7.19 -50.55 38.47
N ALA A 425 6.43 -50.37 37.37
CA ALA A 425 6.67 -50.89 36.01
C ALA A 425 5.98 -52.18 35.44
N THR A 426 5.38 -51.97 34.25
CA THR A 426 5.21 -52.87 33.07
C THR A 426 3.95 -53.77 32.90
N THR A 427 3.29 -53.59 31.74
CA THR A 427 2.76 -54.61 30.77
C THR A 427 1.27 -54.46 30.36
N GLU A 428 0.98 -54.92 29.14
CA GLU A 428 -0.04 -54.50 28.15
C GLU A 428 -1.55 -54.85 28.35
N ALA A 429 -2.32 -54.18 27.47
CA ALA A 429 -3.70 -54.31 26.98
C ALA A 429 -4.36 -55.72 26.86
N PRO A 430 -5.69 -55.79 26.62
CA PRO A 430 -6.21 -55.73 25.23
C PRO A 430 -7.50 -54.90 24.98
N SER A 431 -7.86 -54.77 23.70
CA SER A 431 -8.97 -54.00 23.07
C SER A 431 -10.35 -54.71 23.10
N PRO A 432 -11.47 -54.01 22.79
CA PRO A 432 -12.23 -54.38 21.57
C PRO A 432 -12.80 -53.22 20.70
N GLU A 433 -13.37 -53.60 19.54
CA GLU A 433 -13.70 -52.80 18.32
C GLU A 433 -14.90 -51.83 18.39
N PRO A 434 -15.00 -50.85 17.44
CA PRO A 434 -16.19 -50.03 17.16
C PRO A 434 -16.83 -50.20 15.75
N SER A 435 -18.10 -49.79 15.57
CA SER A 435 -18.84 -49.66 14.29
C SER A 435 -20.22 -48.98 14.55
N PRO A 436 -20.93 -48.30 13.60
CA PRO A 436 -20.59 -47.85 12.22
C PRO A 436 -20.81 -46.33 11.94
N GLU A 437 -20.64 -45.93 10.67
CA GLU A 437 -20.68 -44.57 10.06
C GLU A 437 -22.06 -43.87 9.95
N PRO A 438 -22.07 -42.60 9.48
CA PRO A 438 -23.07 -42.08 8.54
C PRO A 438 -22.49 -41.66 7.15
N THR A 439 -23.33 -41.76 6.12
CA THR A 439 -23.01 -41.57 4.69
C THR A 439 -22.93 -40.10 4.23
N ALA A 440 -22.09 -39.80 3.23
CA ALA A 440 -22.10 -38.56 2.45
C ALA A 440 -22.04 -38.82 0.92
N THR A 441 -22.57 -37.89 0.11
CA THR A 441 -22.95 -38.14 -1.29
C THR A 441 -22.00 -37.54 -2.33
N ALA A 442 -21.74 -38.33 -3.37
CA ALA A 442 -21.02 -38.10 -4.64
C ALA A 442 -20.72 -36.67 -5.16
N THR A 443 -19.55 -36.53 -5.80
CA THR A 443 -19.38 -35.89 -7.12
C THR A 443 -18.23 -36.60 -7.89
N THR A 444 -18.27 -36.54 -9.23
CA THR A 444 -17.54 -37.39 -10.18
C THR A 444 -16.15 -36.89 -10.56
N GLU A 445 -15.17 -37.80 -10.70
CA GLU A 445 -13.93 -37.57 -11.49
C GLU A 445 -13.75 -38.64 -12.60
N ALA A 446 -12.97 -38.27 -13.62
CA ALA A 446 -12.70 -39.05 -14.83
C ALA A 446 -11.37 -39.85 -14.75
N PRO A 447 -11.16 -40.90 -15.57
CA PRO A 447 -10.02 -41.79 -15.41
C PRO A 447 -8.69 -41.21 -15.96
N SER A 448 -7.61 -41.49 -15.23
CA SER A 448 -6.22 -41.23 -15.63
C SER A 448 -5.67 -42.37 -16.52
N PRO A 449 -4.85 -42.09 -17.56
CA PRO A 449 -4.25 -43.11 -18.42
C PRO A 449 -2.87 -43.60 -17.93
N GLU A 450 -2.59 -44.89 -18.15
CA GLU A 450 -1.27 -45.53 -17.92
C GLU A 450 -0.18 -45.08 -18.92
N PRO A 451 1.11 -45.13 -18.56
CA PRO A 451 2.22 -44.91 -19.48
C PRO A 451 2.63 -46.20 -20.21
N ASN A 452 2.60 -46.18 -21.54
CA ASN A 452 3.15 -47.23 -22.41
C ASN A 452 4.57 -46.84 -22.86
N PRO A 453 5.60 -47.71 -22.78
CA PRO A 453 6.96 -47.33 -23.15
C PRO A 453 7.19 -47.34 -24.66
N SER A 454 8.07 -46.47 -25.16
CA SER A 454 8.64 -46.58 -26.49
C SER A 454 10.09 -46.15 -26.49
N ALA A 455 10.95 -47.01 -27.03
CA ALA A 455 12.37 -46.76 -27.19
C ALA A 455 12.62 -45.86 -28.40
N THR A 456 13.55 -44.91 -28.28
CA THR A 456 14.13 -44.21 -29.42
C THR A 456 15.66 -44.13 -29.26
N THR A 457 16.35 -44.48 -30.33
CA THR A 457 17.81 -44.60 -30.43
C THR A 457 18.52 -43.25 -30.32
N GLN A 458 19.63 -43.20 -29.57
CA GLN A 458 20.54 -42.04 -29.61
C GLN A 458 21.28 -41.98 -30.95
N ALA A 459 21.26 -40.80 -31.60
CA ALA A 459 22.26 -40.41 -32.58
C ALA A 459 23.39 -39.62 -31.88
N PRO A 460 24.65 -39.68 -32.35
CA PRO A 460 25.78 -39.11 -31.62
C PRO A 460 25.86 -37.58 -31.72
N ASN A 461 26.39 -36.99 -30.65
CA ASN A 461 26.68 -35.57 -30.48
C ASN A 461 27.67 -35.05 -31.54
N PRO A 462 27.42 -33.90 -32.21
CA PRO A 462 28.41 -33.26 -33.07
C PRO A 462 29.51 -32.58 -32.23
N GLU A 463 30.76 -32.84 -32.59
CA GLU A 463 31.97 -32.28 -31.98
C GLU A 463 32.17 -30.81 -32.43
N PRO A 464 32.67 -29.89 -31.57
CA PRO A 464 32.77 -28.48 -31.92
C PRO A 464 33.87 -28.20 -32.96
N ILE A 465 33.49 -27.50 -34.03
CA ILE A 465 34.41 -27.05 -35.08
C ILE A 465 35.22 -25.85 -34.56
N PRO A 466 36.57 -25.86 -34.65
CA PRO A 466 37.37 -24.71 -34.25
C PRO A 466 37.23 -23.55 -35.26
N SER A 467 36.69 -22.42 -34.80
CA SER A 467 36.62 -21.19 -35.61
C SER A 467 38.01 -20.60 -35.84
N ALA A 468 38.37 -20.41 -37.11
CA ALA A 468 39.64 -19.79 -37.49
C ALA A 468 39.62 -18.28 -37.29
N THR A 469 40.47 -17.77 -36.40
CA THR A 469 40.61 -16.33 -36.14
C THR A 469 41.36 -15.64 -37.28
N THR A 470 40.65 -14.92 -38.16
CA THR A 470 41.26 -13.95 -39.09
C THR A 470 41.30 -12.56 -38.44
N GLN A 471 42.51 -12.11 -38.06
CA GLN A 471 42.72 -10.72 -37.63
C GLN A 471 42.57 -9.77 -38.82
N ALA A 472 41.73 -8.73 -38.66
CA ALA A 472 41.83 -7.53 -39.48
C ALA A 472 43.02 -6.67 -38.98
N PRO A 473 43.81 -6.04 -39.87
CA PRO A 473 44.95 -5.22 -39.47
C PRO A 473 44.51 -3.90 -38.83
N ALA A 474 45.25 -3.46 -37.81
CA ALA A 474 45.01 -2.20 -37.11
C ALA A 474 45.25 -0.98 -38.02
N PRO A 475 44.49 0.13 -37.86
CA PRO A 475 44.75 1.36 -38.58
C PRO A 475 46.05 2.02 -38.11
N ALA A 476 46.82 2.56 -39.05
CA ALA A 476 48.07 3.27 -38.76
C ALA A 476 47.81 4.64 -38.08
N PRO A 477 48.68 5.09 -37.17
CA PRO A 477 48.52 6.40 -36.52
C PRO A 477 48.81 7.56 -37.50
N SER A 478 47.93 8.56 -37.52
CA SER A 478 48.25 9.85 -38.14
C SER A 478 49.22 10.65 -37.26
N PRO A 479 50.19 11.40 -37.85
CA PRO A 479 51.20 12.11 -37.10
C PRO A 479 50.67 13.44 -36.53
N SER A 480 50.98 13.70 -35.26
CA SER A 480 50.87 15.04 -34.66
C SER A 480 51.91 15.99 -35.27
N ALA A 481 51.51 17.24 -35.48
CA ALA A 481 52.42 18.33 -35.84
C ALA A 481 52.33 19.44 -34.79
N ASP A 482 53.37 19.59 -33.97
CA ASP A 482 53.53 20.70 -33.04
C ASP A 482 54.17 21.92 -33.72
N GLY A 483 53.61 23.09 -33.44
CA GLY A 483 54.31 24.38 -33.31
C GLY A 483 55.01 24.99 -34.54
N ASN A 484 54.56 26.19 -34.93
CA ASN A 484 55.28 27.41 -34.51
C ASN A 484 54.40 28.67 -34.59
N ALA A 485 54.77 29.72 -33.86
CA ALA A 485 53.99 30.95 -33.71
C ALA A 485 54.49 32.11 -34.60
N THR A 486 53.56 32.93 -35.11
CA THR A 486 53.82 34.36 -35.36
C THR A 486 52.52 35.18 -35.34
N ALA A 487 52.50 36.27 -34.58
CA ALA A 487 51.57 37.39 -34.75
C ALA A 487 52.26 38.49 -35.60
N PRO A 488 51.54 39.42 -36.25
CA PRO A 488 51.18 40.63 -35.49
C PRO A 488 49.83 41.33 -35.88
N SER A 489 49.27 42.01 -34.87
CA SER A 489 48.61 43.33 -34.90
C SER A 489 47.83 43.82 -36.14
N SER A 490 46.54 44.10 -35.96
CA SER A 490 46.02 45.49 -36.06
C SER A 490 44.58 45.62 -35.53
N ALA A 491 44.30 46.71 -34.79
CA ALA A 491 42.95 47.17 -34.47
C ALA A 491 42.47 48.15 -35.58
N PRO A 492 41.16 48.51 -35.67
CA PRO A 492 40.59 49.47 -34.72
C PRO A 492 39.11 49.28 -34.34
N ALA A 493 38.73 49.95 -33.25
CA ALA A 493 37.38 50.47 -32.96
C ALA A 493 37.51 52.01 -32.78
N PRO A 494 36.52 52.83 -32.35
CA PRO A 494 35.09 52.56 -32.05
C PRO A 494 34.10 53.69 -32.51
N ALA A 495 32.79 53.49 -32.26
CA ALA A 495 31.76 54.50 -31.88
C ALA A 495 30.50 53.70 -31.44
N GLY A 496 29.73 53.97 -30.38
CA GLY A 496 29.30 55.24 -29.72
C GLY A 496 27.83 55.47 -30.12
N SER A 497 26.77 55.57 -29.28
CA SER A 497 26.49 56.13 -27.93
C SER A 497 25.25 55.38 -27.39
N ALA A 498 25.00 55.05 -26.11
CA ALA A 498 25.03 55.78 -24.83
C ALA A 498 23.87 56.80 -24.61
N SER A 499 23.40 56.87 -23.34
CA SER A 499 22.42 57.79 -22.71
C SER A 499 20.97 57.27 -22.53
N ALA A 500 20.21 57.57 -21.46
CA ALA A 500 20.44 57.80 -20.01
C ALA A 500 19.05 58.02 -19.34
N GLY A 501 18.90 57.84 -18.02
CA GLY A 501 17.64 58.23 -17.35
C GLY A 501 17.43 57.77 -15.90
N ALA A 502 17.97 58.53 -14.94
CA ALA A 502 17.45 58.66 -13.57
C ALA A 502 17.13 60.16 -13.35
N PRO A 503 16.32 60.62 -12.35
CA PRO A 503 16.83 60.68 -10.95
C PRO A 503 15.77 60.73 -9.79
N SER A 504 16.26 60.64 -8.53
CA SER A 504 15.76 61.36 -7.30
C SER A 504 14.31 61.12 -6.79
N ALA A 505 13.88 61.18 -5.52
CA ALA A 505 14.39 61.14 -4.12
C ALA A 505 13.12 61.13 -3.17
N GLY A 506 13.12 61.00 -1.83
CA GLY A 506 14.15 60.76 -0.79
C GLY A 506 13.67 61.24 0.61
N SER A 507 14.37 60.85 1.70
CA SER A 507 14.16 61.20 3.14
C SER A 507 12.93 60.61 3.87
N GLY A 508 13.00 60.22 5.16
CA GLY A 508 14.17 60.11 6.06
C GLY A 508 13.81 59.75 7.53
N SER A 509 14.83 59.31 8.31
CA SER A 509 14.98 59.34 9.79
C SER A 509 13.92 58.72 10.73
N ALA A 510 14.22 58.13 11.89
CA ALA A 510 15.45 57.59 12.50
C ALA A 510 15.10 56.93 13.87
N LYS A 511 15.80 55.85 14.30
CA LYS A 511 16.40 55.74 15.65
C LYS A 511 17.16 54.42 15.94
N ASP A 512 18.27 54.61 16.66
CA ASP A 512 18.99 53.74 17.59
C ASP A 512 19.71 52.43 17.16
N ARG A 513 20.92 52.30 17.74
CA ARG A 513 21.98 51.28 17.62
C ARG A 513 21.96 50.37 18.89
N PRO A 514 22.80 49.31 19.07
CA PRO A 514 23.97 48.83 18.31
C PRO A 514 23.84 47.36 17.78
N ALA A 515 24.57 46.92 16.74
CA ALA A 515 25.99 46.49 16.68
C ALA A 515 26.33 45.31 17.64
N LEU A 516 27.05 44.24 17.27
CA LEU A 516 27.99 43.99 16.15
C LEU A 516 27.90 42.54 15.62
N ALA A 517 28.33 42.30 14.36
CA ALA A 517 29.03 41.07 13.94
C ALA A 517 29.92 41.36 12.72
N ARG A 518 31.08 40.69 12.61
CA ARG A 518 32.14 40.96 11.63
C ARG A 518 32.30 39.84 10.59
N THR A 519 32.58 40.28 9.37
CA THR A 519 33.32 39.64 8.25
C THR A 519 34.19 38.40 8.53
N GLY A 520 34.21 37.47 7.55
CA GLY A 520 35.31 36.52 7.29
C GLY A 520 34.83 35.25 6.55
N THR A 521 34.77 35.21 5.21
CA THR A 521 35.83 34.75 4.27
C THR A 521 36.59 33.48 4.66
N SER A 522 36.39 32.41 3.87
CA SER A 522 37.16 31.14 3.77
C SER A 522 38.65 31.38 3.44
N PRO A 523 39.59 30.38 3.46
CA PRO A 523 39.58 29.25 2.50
C PRO A 523 40.30 27.92 2.89
N VAL A 524 40.35 26.98 1.92
CA VAL A 524 41.29 25.83 1.74
C VAL A 524 40.96 24.47 2.39
N VAL A 525 41.15 23.42 1.57
CA VAL A 525 40.99 21.97 1.78
C VAL A 525 42.39 21.30 1.70
N PRO A 526 42.69 20.24 2.48
CA PRO A 526 42.92 18.94 1.83
C PRO A 526 42.40 17.72 2.60
N ALA A 527 42.15 16.64 1.87
CA ALA A 527 41.75 15.34 2.41
C ALA A 527 42.92 14.56 3.06
N LEU A 528 42.59 13.65 3.98
CA LEU A 528 43.48 12.57 4.42
C LEU A 528 42.69 11.26 4.63
N LEU A 529 43.30 10.15 4.21
CA LEU A 529 42.78 8.80 4.32
C LEU A 529 42.83 8.29 5.76
N GLY A 530 41.84 7.49 6.17
CA GLY A 530 41.76 6.91 7.52
C GLY A 530 40.88 5.67 7.59
N SER A 531 41.45 4.52 7.23
CA SER A 531 40.83 3.19 7.43
C SER A 531 40.67 2.89 8.92
N GLY A 532 39.45 2.51 9.35
CA GLY A 532 39.16 2.17 10.75
C GLY A 532 38.02 1.18 10.89
N THR A 533 38.36 -0.09 11.13
CA THR A 533 37.41 -1.17 11.47
C THR A 533 36.64 -0.86 12.75
N VAL A 534 35.31 -0.91 12.72
CA VAL A 534 34.49 -0.85 13.94
C VAL A 534 34.45 -2.23 14.59
N LEU A 535 35.02 -2.34 15.78
CA LEU A 535 34.92 -3.52 16.65
C LEU A 535 33.53 -3.58 17.28
N VAL A 536 32.85 -4.71 17.11
CA VAL A 536 31.64 -5.05 17.88
C VAL A 536 32.04 -5.38 19.31
N GLY A 537 31.72 -4.50 20.25
CA GLY A 537 31.85 -4.74 21.68
C GLY A 537 30.52 -5.19 22.30
N LEU A 538 30.31 -6.50 22.43
CA LEU A 538 29.24 -7.04 23.29
C LEU A 538 29.85 -7.67 24.54
N ALA A 539 29.56 -7.07 25.70
CA ALA A 539 30.00 -7.59 26.99
C ALA A 539 29.01 -8.63 27.51
N LEU A 540 29.40 -9.90 27.53
CA LEU A 540 28.71 -10.96 28.27
C LEU A 540 29.48 -11.30 29.55
N LEU A 541 28.83 -11.22 30.72
CA LEU A 541 29.39 -11.73 31.96
C LEU A 541 28.31 -12.33 32.89
N ARG A 542 28.64 -13.54 33.37
CA ARG A 542 28.12 -14.22 34.58
C ARG A 542 26.75 -14.90 34.49
N ALA A 543 26.75 -16.10 33.89
CA ALA A 543 26.09 -17.24 34.53
C ALA A 543 26.95 -17.72 35.71
N HIS A 544 26.37 -17.88 36.90
CA HIS A 544 27.10 -18.33 38.09
C HIS A 544 27.01 -19.85 38.26
N SER A 545 28.15 -20.52 38.37
CA SER A 545 28.20 -21.96 38.67
C SER A 545 27.89 -22.25 40.14
N ARG A 546 27.15 -23.34 40.41
CA ARG A 546 27.21 -24.12 41.65
C ARG A 546 26.68 -25.55 41.45
N ARG A 547 27.61 -26.50 41.35
CA ARG A 547 27.41 -27.92 41.67
C ARG A 547 28.51 -28.31 42.65
N ARG A 548 28.14 -28.70 43.89
CA ARG A 548 28.80 -29.72 44.71
C ARG A 548 28.08 -29.86 46.05
N ASN A 549 27.94 -31.12 46.47
CA ASN A 549 27.23 -31.66 47.63
C ASN A 549 25.72 -31.48 47.55
#